data_AF-A0A091EH18-F1
#
_entry.id   AF-A0A091EH18-F1
#
_cell.length_a   1.000
_cell.length_b   1.000
_cell.length_c   1.000
_cell.angle_alpha   90.00
_cell.angle_beta   90.00
_cell.angle_gamma   90.00
#
_symmetry.space_group_name_H-M   'P 1'
#
loop_
_entity.id
_entity.type
_entity.pdbx_description
1 polymer ?
#
loop_
_entity_poly.entity_id
_entity_poly.type
_entity_poly.pdbx_seq_one_letter_code
_entity_poly.pdbx_strand_id
1 'polypeptide(L)'
;QVVGNQGPIYIKTPYSLVELEQWKVTVGKHKENPDKVTNLVARAIDTQNPDWNDLKSMMDTLLDHTEREMVNKAIITSVESHIASRSIQGTVAEVFPLTDPGWDPNVPEQMARLKQYQNLRVYGLRHGVPKALNWSKLYKVKQNQDDSPTDFLN
;
A
#
# COMPACT_ATOMS: atom_id res chain seq x y z
N GLN A 1 -28.14 -23.00 -27.66
CA GLN A 1 -27.66 -21.64 -27.34
C GLN A 1 -27.30 -21.65 -25.87
N VAL A 2 -26.02 -21.76 -25.54
CA VAL A 2 -25.54 -21.79 -24.14
C VAL A 2 -24.97 -20.39 -23.88
N VAL A 3 -25.70 -19.59 -23.12
CA VAL A 3 -25.20 -18.30 -22.64
C VAL A 3 -24.25 -18.61 -21.50
N GLY A 4 -22.96 -18.75 -21.82
CA GLY A 4 -21.91 -18.89 -20.83
C GLY A 4 -21.82 -17.60 -20.03
N ASN A 5 -22.23 -17.65 -18.77
CA ASN A 5 -22.11 -16.54 -17.82
C ASN A 5 -20.64 -16.40 -17.39
N GLN A 6 -19.76 -16.11 -18.35
CA GLN A 6 -18.35 -15.83 -18.08
C GLN A 6 -18.28 -14.36 -17.71
N GLY A 7 -18.02 -14.10 -16.42
CA GLY A 7 -17.69 -12.76 -15.94
C GLY A 7 -16.50 -12.16 -16.71
N PRO A 8 -16.14 -10.89 -16.42
CA PRO A 8 -15.03 -10.23 -17.11
C PRO A 8 -13.75 -11.07 -17.00
N ILE A 9 -13.13 -11.33 -18.15
CA ILE A 9 -11.83 -11.99 -18.24
C ILE A 9 -10.75 -10.93 -17.99
N TYR A 10 -9.84 -11.20 -17.06
CA TYR A 10 -8.72 -10.32 -16.75
C TYR A 10 -7.55 -10.63 -17.67
N ILE A 11 -7.19 -9.66 -18.51
CA ILE A 11 -6.01 -9.72 -19.37
C ILE A 11 -4.87 -8.96 -18.70
N LYS A 12 -3.76 -9.66 -18.45
CA LYS A 12 -2.57 -9.10 -17.80
C LYS A 12 -1.81 -8.18 -18.74
N THR A 13 -1.51 -6.96 -18.26
CA THR A 13 -0.47 -6.10 -18.86
C THR A 13 0.60 -5.86 -17.79
N PRO A 14 1.80 -6.44 -17.92
CA PRO A 14 2.86 -6.23 -16.95
C PRO A 14 3.38 -4.78 -17.03
N TYR A 15 3.79 -4.23 -15.89
CA TYR A 15 4.51 -2.96 -15.86
C TYR A 15 5.89 -3.12 -16.50
N SER A 16 6.27 -2.16 -17.34
CA SER A 16 7.63 -2.10 -17.83
C SER A 16 8.57 -1.61 -16.72
N LEU A 17 9.83 -2.06 -16.77
CA LEU A 17 10.87 -1.58 -15.85
C LEU A 17 11.04 -0.05 -15.95
N VAL A 18 10.90 0.50 -17.16
CA VAL A 18 11.00 1.94 -17.41
C VAL A 18 9.89 2.70 -16.67
N GLU A 19 8.65 2.23 -16.72
CA GLU A 19 7.53 2.85 -15.99
C GLU A 19 7.77 2.82 -14.48
N LEU A 20 8.21 1.69 -13.94
CA LEU A 20 8.47 1.57 -12.49
C LEU A 20 9.60 2.50 -12.03
N GLU A 21 10.67 2.66 -12.81
CA GLU A 21 11.73 3.62 -12.50
C GLU A 21 11.26 5.07 -12.59
N GLN A 22 10.44 5.42 -13.58
CA GLN A 22 9.82 6.75 -13.68
C GLN A 22 8.91 7.05 -12.48
N TRP A 23 8.16 6.06 -12.02
CA TRP A 23 7.33 6.17 -10.83
C TRP A 23 8.17 6.47 -9.60
N LYS A 24 9.27 5.73 -9.41
CA LYS A 24 10.22 5.97 -8.32
C LYS A 24 10.78 7.39 -8.31
N VAL A 25 11.18 7.90 -9.48
CA VAL A 25 11.62 9.30 -9.65
C VAL A 25 10.49 10.28 -9.27
N THR A 26 9.25 9.97 -9.66
CA THR A 26 8.07 10.83 -9.42
C THR A 26 7.70 10.93 -7.94
N VAL A 27 7.69 9.80 -7.23
CA VAL A 27 7.26 9.76 -5.82
C VAL A 27 8.40 10.05 -4.84
N GLY A 28 9.65 9.85 -5.26
CA GLY A 28 10.83 9.97 -4.40
C GLY A 28 10.90 8.86 -3.35
N LYS A 29 11.71 9.08 -2.31
CA LYS A 29 11.85 8.11 -1.20
C LYS A 29 10.57 8.04 -0.38
N HIS A 30 10.16 6.83 0.00
CA HIS A 30 8.91 6.61 0.74
C HIS A 30 8.92 7.26 2.12
N LYS A 31 10.01 7.17 2.87
CA LYS A 31 10.16 7.83 4.18
C LYS A 31 9.97 9.35 4.13
N GLU A 32 10.32 9.98 3.01
CA GLU A 32 10.15 11.42 2.78
C GLU A 32 8.74 11.76 2.26
N ASN A 33 8.15 10.88 1.45
CA ASN A 33 6.88 11.10 0.76
C ASN A 33 5.89 9.93 0.93
N PRO A 34 5.55 9.51 2.16
CA PRO A 34 4.82 8.25 2.38
C PRO A 34 3.42 8.25 1.77
N ASP A 35 2.76 9.41 1.77
CA ASP A 35 1.43 9.58 1.18
C ASP A 35 1.48 9.52 -0.36
N LYS A 36 2.55 10.01 -1.01
CA LYS A 36 2.68 9.94 -2.47
C LYS A 36 2.84 8.51 -2.96
N VAL A 37 3.73 7.74 -2.33
CA VAL A 37 3.95 6.33 -2.67
C VAL A 37 2.68 5.52 -2.43
N THR A 38 2.03 5.71 -1.27
CA THR A 38 0.76 5.04 -0.95
C THR A 38 -0.32 5.35 -1.99
N ASN A 39 -0.49 6.62 -2.36
CA ASN A 39 -1.51 7.02 -3.32
C ASN A 39 -1.23 6.50 -4.74
N LEU A 40 0.04 6.43 -5.14
CA LEU A 40 0.43 5.83 -6.41
C LEU A 40 0.06 4.34 -6.45
N VAL A 41 0.44 3.58 -5.41
CA VAL A 41 0.15 2.13 -5.35
C VAL A 41 -1.36 1.88 -5.27
N ALA A 42 -2.10 2.65 -4.48
CA ALA A 42 -3.56 2.54 -4.42
C ALA A 42 -4.21 2.81 -5.79
N ARG A 43 -3.75 3.86 -6.51
CA ARG A 43 -4.25 4.16 -7.86
C ARG A 43 -3.90 3.05 -8.86
N ALA A 44 -2.70 2.48 -8.78
CA ALA A 44 -2.32 1.34 -9.62
C ALA A 44 -3.23 0.14 -9.36
N ILE A 45 -3.55 -0.12 -8.08
CA ILE A 45 -4.51 -1.16 -7.67
C ILE A 45 -5.89 -0.93 -8.28
N ASP A 46 -6.42 0.29 -8.18
CA ASP A 46 -7.75 0.63 -8.66
C ASP A 46 -7.87 0.60 -10.18
N THR A 47 -6.81 0.99 -10.90
CA THR A 47 -6.86 1.16 -12.35
C THR A 47 -6.42 -0.06 -13.14
N GLN A 48 -5.50 -0.86 -12.60
CA GLN A 48 -4.86 -1.96 -13.33
C GLN A 48 -5.02 -3.33 -12.65
N ASN A 49 -5.49 -3.37 -11.39
CA ASN A 49 -5.66 -4.59 -10.63
C ASN A 49 -4.42 -5.53 -10.66
N PRO A 50 -3.24 -5.04 -10.24
CA PRO A 50 -1.97 -5.78 -10.32
C PRO A 50 -2.03 -7.07 -9.52
N ASP A 51 -1.41 -8.12 -10.04
CA ASP A 51 -1.29 -9.40 -9.33
C ASP A 51 -0.22 -9.35 -8.23
N TRP A 52 0.03 -10.49 -7.58
CA TRP A 52 1.03 -10.59 -6.52
C TRP A 52 2.45 -10.23 -7.01
N ASN A 53 2.83 -10.67 -8.21
CA ASN A 53 4.15 -10.45 -8.80
C ASN A 53 4.34 -8.98 -9.23
N ASP A 54 3.28 -8.38 -9.78
CA ASP A 54 3.28 -6.97 -10.14
C ASP A 54 3.46 -6.09 -8.90
N LEU A 55 2.72 -6.37 -7.82
CA LEU A 55 2.88 -5.67 -6.54
C LEU A 55 4.26 -5.90 -5.93
N LYS A 56 4.78 -7.13 -5.96
CA LYS A 56 6.15 -7.40 -5.49
C LYS A 56 7.15 -6.51 -6.23
N SER A 57 7.06 -6.46 -7.55
CA SER A 57 7.97 -5.66 -8.40
C SER A 57 7.84 -4.17 -8.09
N MET A 58 6.61 -3.65 -7.94
CA MET A 58 6.40 -2.26 -7.50
C MET A 58 7.05 -1.98 -6.15
N MET A 59 6.84 -2.84 -5.16
CA MET A 59 7.38 -2.65 -3.81
C MET A 59 8.91 -2.73 -3.81
N ASP A 60 9.49 -3.62 -4.62
CA ASP A 60 10.94 -3.74 -4.77
C ASP A 60 11.58 -2.52 -5.43
N THR A 61 10.89 -1.88 -6.37
CA THR A 61 11.35 -0.65 -7.02
C THR A 61 11.17 0.58 -6.14
N LEU A 62 9.98 0.76 -5.55
CA LEU A 62 9.58 1.99 -4.87
C LEU A 62 10.17 2.14 -3.46
N LEU A 63 10.46 1.03 -2.78
CA LEU A 63 10.91 1.01 -1.39
C LEU A 63 12.33 0.48 -1.27
N ASP A 64 13.08 1.01 -0.31
CA ASP A 64 14.32 0.37 0.13
C ASP A 64 14.05 -0.89 0.96
N HIS A 65 15.11 -1.65 1.25
CA HIS A 65 14.99 -2.91 2.00
C HIS A 65 14.33 -2.72 3.37
N THR A 66 14.75 -1.70 4.13
CA THR A 66 14.24 -1.43 5.48
C THR A 66 12.79 -1.00 5.44
N GLU A 67 12.42 -0.14 4.48
CA GLU A 67 11.03 0.27 4.25
C GLU A 67 10.15 -0.94 3.93
N ARG A 68 10.61 -1.88 3.08
CA ARG A 68 9.87 -3.12 2.79
C ARG A 68 9.67 -3.99 4.02
N GLU A 69 10.70 -4.18 4.84
CA GLU A 69 10.61 -4.94 6.09
C GLU A 69 9.61 -4.32 7.05
N MET A 70 9.64 -2.99 7.20
CA MET A 70 8.70 -2.26 8.05
C MET A 70 7.25 -2.38 7.56
N VAL A 71 7.03 -2.25 6.25
CA VAL A 71 5.72 -2.47 5.62
C VAL A 71 5.21 -3.89 5.88
N ASN A 72 6.04 -4.91 5.62
CA ASN A 72 5.66 -6.30 5.86
C ASN A 72 5.35 -6.57 7.33
N LYS A 73 6.16 -6.05 8.25
CA LYS A 73 5.94 -6.19 9.69
C LYS A 73 4.61 -5.60 10.14
N ALA A 74 4.28 -4.39 9.69
CA ALA A 74 3.01 -3.75 10.02
C ALA A 74 1.80 -4.56 9.52
N ILE A 75 1.90 -5.14 8.32
CA ILE A 75 0.87 -6.02 7.78
C ILE A 75 0.73 -7.27 8.63
N ILE A 76 1.83 -7.97 8.90
CA ILE A 76 1.85 -9.22 9.67
C ILE A 76 1.24 -9.00 11.06
N THR A 77 1.66 -7.96 11.78
CA THR A 77 1.11 -7.64 13.10
C THR A 77 -0.39 -7.33 13.05
N SER A 78 -0.87 -6.65 12.01
CA SER A 78 -2.31 -6.41 11.82
C SER A 78 -3.06 -7.72 11.54
N VAL A 79 -2.55 -8.57 10.67
CA VAL A 79 -3.16 -9.87 10.34
C VAL A 79 -3.20 -10.78 11.57
N GLU A 80 -2.11 -10.87 12.34
CA GLU A 80 -2.05 -11.62 13.60
C GLU A 80 -3.13 -11.15 14.58
N SER A 81 -3.32 -9.83 14.72
CA SER A 81 -4.37 -9.26 15.58
C SER A 81 -5.79 -9.62 15.09
N HIS A 82 -6.02 -9.57 13.78
CA HIS A 82 -7.31 -9.96 13.19
C HIS A 82 -7.60 -11.46 13.32
N ILE A 83 -6.58 -12.32 13.23
CA ILE A 83 -6.70 -13.76 13.47
C ILE A 83 -6.99 -14.03 14.96
N ALA A 84 -6.25 -13.40 15.87
CA ALA A 84 -6.43 -13.56 17.31
C ALA A 84 -7.84 -13.13 17.78
N SER A 85 -8.39 -12.08 17.17
CA SER A 85 -9.76 -11.60 17.41
C SER A 85 -10.83 -12.39 16.65
N ARG A 86 -10.47 -13.42 15.88
CA ARG A 86 -11.36 -14.21 15.01
C ARG A 86 -12.10 -13.39 13.94
N SER A 87 -11.59 -12.22 13.60
CA SER A 87 -12.11 -11.37 12.52
C SER A 87 -11.75 -11.92 11.13
N ILE A 88 -10.62 -12.60 11.02
CA ILE A 88 -10.14 -13.29 9.82
C ILE A 88 -9.82 -14.74 10.19
N GLN A 89 -10.13 -15.69 9.31
CA GLN A 89 -9.77 -17.10 9.47
C GLN A 89 -8.47 -17.43 8.72
N GLY A 90 -7.77 -18.47 9.17
CA GLY A 90 -6.53 -18.96 8.57
C GLY A 90 -5.28 -18.47 9.30
N THR A 91 -4.14 -18.67 8.66
CA THR A 91 -2.81 -18.30 9.14
C THR A 91 -2.31 -17.03 8.44
N VAL A 92 -1.31 -16.38 9.03
CA VAL A 92 -0.63 -15.22 8.40
C VAL A 92 -0.13 -15.57 7.00
N ALA A 93 0.43 -16.76 6.80
CA ALA A 93 0.98 -17.18 5.51
C ALA A 93 -0.11 -17.38 4.43
N GLU A 94 -1.32 -17.77 4.82
CA GLU A 94 -2.46 -17.90 3.90
C GLU A 94 -3.06 -16.55 3.53
N VAL A 95 -3.12 -15.61 4.50
CA VAL A 95 -3.71 -14.28 4.32
C VAL A 95 -2.74 -13.31 3.63
N PHE A 96 -1.46 -13.38 3.98
CA PHE A 96 -0.41 -12.51 3.45
C PHE A 96 0.85 -13.32 3.08
N PRO A 97 0.82 -14.04 1.94
CA PRO A 97 1.96 -14.83 1.49
C PRO A 97 3.14 -13.95 1.06
N LEU A 98 4.33 -14.31 1.52
CA LEU A 98 5.61 -13.67 1.15
C LEU A 98 6.26 -14.28 -0.11
N THR A 99 5.73 -15.40 -0.59
CA THR A 99 6.08 -16.05 -1.86
C THR A 99 4.88 -16.05 -2.79
N ASP A 100 5.10 -16.22 -4.09
CA ASP A 100 4.02 -16.22 -5.08
C ASP A 100 2.99 -17.32 -4.77
N PRO A 101 1.73 -16.96 -4.46
CA PRO A 101 0.69 -17.94 -4.18
C PRO A 101 0.04 -18.51 -5.44
N GLY A 102 0.38 -18.01 -6.64
CA GLY A 102 -0.16 -18.47 -7.91
C GLY A 102 -1.64 -18.16 -8.11
N TRP A 103 -2.14 -17.07 -7.52
CA TRP A 103 -3.55 -16.69 -7.64
C TRP A 103 -3.91 -16.28 -9.07
N ASP A 104 -4.90 -16.96 -9.65
CA ASP A 104 -5.52 -16.63 -10.92
C ASP A 104 -6.64 -15.60 -10.73
N PRO A 105 -6.51 -14.37 -11.27
CA PRO A 105 -7.55 -13.36 -11.17
C PRO A 105 -8.88 -13.74 -11.85
N ASN A 106 -8.90 -14.75 -12.71
CA ASN A 106 -10.12 -15.23 -13.35
C ASN A 106 -10.92 -16.21 -12.46
N VAL A 107 -10.35 -16.67 -11.34
CA VAL A 107 -11.04 -17.51 -10.36
C VAL A 107 -11.58 -16.62 -9.23
N PRO A 108 -12.91 -16.54 -9.01
CA PRO A 108 -13.51 -15.60 -8.06
C PRO A 108 -12.92 -15.66 -6.64
N GLU A 109 -12.69 -16.86 -6.11
CA GLU A 109 -12.11 -17.04 -4.78
C GLU A 109 -10.65 -16.55 -4.70
N GLN A 110 -9.90 -16.73 -5.78
CA GLN A 110 -8.50 -16.29 -5.85
C GLN A 110 -8.40 -14.78 -6.09
N MET A 111 -9.32 -14.20 -6.87
CA MET A 111 -9.50 -12.76 -6.97
C MET A 111 -9.82 -12.13 -5.60
N ALA A 112 -10.69 -12.74 -4.81
CA ALA A 112 -10.99 -12.24 -3.46
C ALA A 112 -9.74 -12.20 -2.57
N ARG A 113 -8.90 -13.24 -2.62
CA ARG A 113 -7.60 -13.28 -1.93
C ARG A 113 -6.64 -12.20 -2.46
N LEU A 114 -6.58 -12.01 -3.77
CA LEU A 114 -5.78 -10.94 -4.38
C LEU A 114 -6.23 -9.55 -3.91
N LYS A 115 -7.54 -9.30 -3.85
CA LYS A 115 -8.09 -8.02 -3.33
C LYS A 115 -7.74 -7.81 -1.86
N GLN A 116 -7.83 -8.85 -1.03
CA GLN A 116 -7.41 -8.79 0.36
C GLN A 116 -5.92 -8.43 0.47
N TYR A 117 -5.07 -9.09 -0.33
CA TYR A 117 -3.63 -8.81 -0.36
C TYR A 117 -3.29 -7.39 -0.81
N GLN A 118 -3.96 -6.89 -1.86
CA GLN A 118 -3.85 -5.51 -2.34
C GLN A 118 -4.17 -4.50 -1.22
N ASN A 119 -5.26 -4.72 -0.49
CA ASN A 119 -5.65 -3.88 0.65
C ASN A 119 -4.63 -3.90 1.78
N LEU A 120 -4.09 -5.09 2.10
CA LEU A 120 -3.02 -5.22 3.09
C LEU A 120 -1.75 -4.49 2.66
N ARG A 121 -1.37 -4.52 1.38
CA ARG A 121 -0.22 -3.74 0.87
C ARG A 121 -0.41 -2.24 1.06
N VAL A 122 -1.59 -1.72 0.76
CA VAL A 122 -1.93 -0.29 1.01
C VAL A 122 -1.90 0.03 2.50
N TYR A 123 -2.44 -0.86 3.36
CA TYR A 123 -2.37 -0.71 4.81
C TYR A 123 -0.91 -0.64 5.29
N GLY A 124 -0.07 -1.57 4.86
CA GLY A 124 1.33 -1.60 5.25
C GLY A 124 2.10 -0.34 4.82
N LEU A 125 1.85 0.17 3.62
CA LEU A 125 2.44 1.43 3.15
C LEU A 125 2.04 2.63 4.04
N ARG A 126 0.79 2.66 4.52
CA ARG A 126 0.27 3.72 5.40
C ARG A 126 0.81 3.66 6.83
N HIS A 127 1.03 2.45 7.35
CA HIS A 127 1.28 2.21 8.77
C HIS A 127 2.68 1.68 9.11
N GLY A 128 3.42 1.19 8.12
CA GLY A 128 4.71 0.53 8.31
C GLY A 128 5.87 1.50 8.52
N VAL A 129 5.97 2.53 7.68
CA VAL A 129 7.08 3.49 7.76
C VAL A 129 6.66 4.70 8.56
N PRO A 130 7.33 5.02 9.68
CA PRO A 130 7.04 6.21 10.47
C PRO A 130 7.14 7.42 9.56
N LYS A 131 6.06 8.20 9.48
CA LYS A 131 6.12 9.51 8.81
C LYS A 131 7.23 10.27 9.53
N ALA A 132 8.31 10.60 8.83
CA ALA A 132 9.32 11.49 9.39
C ALA A 132 8.56 12.71 9.88
N LEU A 133 8.53 12.92 11.20
CA LEU A 133 7.85 14.06 11.81
C LEU A 133 8.31 15.26 11.02
N ASN A 134 7.39 15.87 10.28
CA ASN A 134 7.74 16.97 9.41
C ASN A 134 7.94 18.17 10.33
N TRP A 135 9.11 18.24 10.97
CA TRP A 135 9.48 19.25 11.94
C TRP A 135 9.26 20.64 11.35
N SER A 136 9.44 20.82 10.04
CA SER A 136 9.15 22.09 9.35
C SER A 136 7.68 22.51 9.40
N LYS A 137 6.72 21.56 9.41
CA LYS A 137 5.30 21.87 9.64
C LYS A 137 5.03 22.21 11.12
N LEU A 138 5.71 21.55 12.04
CA LEU A 138 5.60 21.79 13.48
C LEU A 138 6.15 23.18 13.87
N TYR A 139 7.26 23.60 13.27
CA TYR A 139 7.80 24.95 13.43
C TYR A 139 6.92 26.02 12.78
N LYS A 140 6.33 25.77 11.60
CA LYS A 140 5.36 26.71 10.98
C LYS A 140 4.12 26.94 11.83
N VAL A 141 3.62 25.90 12.52
CA VAL A 141 2.48 26.05 13.44
C VAL A 141 2.87 26.90 14.65
N LYS A 142 4.08 26.73 15.20
CA LYS A 142 4.57 27.54 16.33
C LYS A 142 4.86 28.99 15.93
N GLN A 143 5.37 29.22 14.72
CA GLN A 143 5.71 30.55 14.21
C GLN A 143 4.46 31.41 13.92
N ASN A 144 3.33 30.78 13.55
CA ASN A 144 2.04 31.46 13.43
C ASN A 144 1.35 31.70 14.79
N GLN A 145 1.90 31.16 15.88
CA GLN A 145 1.35 31.30 17.23
C GLN A 145 2.04 32.41 18.04
N ASP A 146 3.04 33.08 17.45
CA ASP A 146 3.74 34.26 17.99
C ASP A 146 3.10 35.59 17.56
N ASP A 147 1.82 35.59 17.13
CA ASP A 147 1.04 36.84 17.11
C ASP A 147 0.76 37.26 18.57
N SER A 148 1.44 38.35 18.94
CA SER A 148 1.48 38.94 20.27
C SER A 148 0.09 39.13 20.90
N PRO A 149 -0.16 38.69 22.15
CA PRO A 149 -1.42 38.94 22.86
C PRO A 149 -1.52 40.38 23.42
N THR A 150 -1.13 41.40 22.65
CA THR A 150 -1.16 42.81 23.13
C THR A 150 -2.39 43.61 22.68
N ASP A 151 -3.29 43.06 21.85
CA ASP A 151 -4.43 43.83 21.31
C ASP A 151 -5.77 43.69 22.08
N PHE A 152 -5.76 43.20 23.33
CA PHE A 152 -6.98 43.10 24.15
C PHE A 152 -7.10 44.16 25.26
N LEU A 153 -6.56 45.36 25.05
CA LEU A 153 -6.82 46.53 25.87
C LEU A 153 -7.05 47.76 24.98
N ASN A 154 -8.26 47.89 24.43
CA ASN A 154 -8.94 49.16 24.15
C ASN A 154 -10.43 48.92 23.93
#